data_AF-A0A933H706-F1
#
_entry.id   AF-A0A933H706-F1
#
_cell.length_a   1.000
_cell.length_b   1.000
_cell.length_c   1.000
_cell.angle_alpha   90.00
_cell.angle_beta   90.00
_cell.angle_gamma   90.00
#
_symmetry.space_group_name_H-M   'P 1'
#
loop_
_entity.id
_entity.type
_entity.pdbx_description
1 polymer ?
#
loop_
_entity_poly.entity_id
_entity_poly.type
_entity_poly.pdbx_seq_one_letter_code
_entity_poly.pdbx_strand_id
1 'polypeptide(L)' 'KKAAFLLAAPFSVFQRIVQGKLDPMQAMMTRQLKVTGNMVYMMRNVPTVLRFVKCTSKIDSEFAA' A
#
# COMPACT_ATOMS: atom_id res chain seq x y z
N LYS A 1 16.25 -14.30 5.30
CA LYS A 1 16.42 -12.86 4.96
C LYS A 1 15.25 -12.08 5.56
N LYS A 2 15.50 -10.95 6.23
CA LYS A 2 14.42 -10.06 6.73
C LYS A 2 13.96 -9.13 5.60
N ALA A 3 12.66 -8.86 5.51
CA ALA A 3 12.12 -7.92 4.52
C ALA A 3 12.63 -6.50 4.80
N ALA A 4 12.99 -5.75 3.76
CA ALA A 4 13.45 -4.36 3.88
C ALA A 4 12.32 -3.40 4.28
N PHE A 5 11.07 -3.78 3.97
CA PHE A 5 9.87 -3.05 4.33
C PHE A 5 8.86 -4.03 4.94
N LEU A 6 8.28 -3.65 6.08
CA LEU A 6 7.15 -4.36 6.68
C LEU A 6 5.94 -3.42 6.69
N LEU A 7 4.83 -3.87 6.13
CA LEU A 7 3.57 -3.15 6.06
C LEU A 7 2.60 -3.78 7.05
N ALA A 8 2.03 -2.96 7.94
CA ALA A 8 1.05 -3.40 8.93
C ALA A 8 -0.14 -2.43 8.96
N ALA A 9 -1.34 -2.96 8.79
CA ALA A 9 -2.59 -2.23 8.88
C ALA A 9 -3.74 -3.21 9.13
N PRO A 10 -4.92 -2.73 9.57
CA PRO A 10 -6.14 -3.53 9.55
C PRO A 10 -6.49 -3.99 8.13
N PHE A 11 -7.11 -5.17 8.00
CA PHE A 11 -7.54 -5.70 6.70
C PHE A 11 -8.40 -4.73 5.89
N SER A 12 -9.30 -4.01 6.57
CA SER A 12 -10.16 -3.00 5.96
C SER A 12 -9.40 -1.88 5.25
N VAL A 13 -8.20 -1.51 5.72
CA VAL A 13 -7.34 -0.51 5.09
C VAL A 13 -6.73 -1.07 3.81
N PHE A 14 -6.21 -2.29 3.84
CA PHE A 14 -5.68 -2.95 2.64
C PHE A 14 -6.76 -3.11 1.56
N GLN A 15 -7.96 -3.54 1.95
CA GLN A 15 -9.09 -3.65 1.04
C GLN A 15 -9.43 -2.30 0.37
N ARG A 16 -9.49 -1.21 1.14
CA ARG A 16 -9.75 0.14 0.60
C ARG A 16 -8.67 0.61 -0.37
N ILE A 17 -7.40 0.26 -0.13
CA ILE A 17 -6.28 0.58 -1.01
C ILE A 17 -6.39 -0.18 -2.33
N VAL A 18 -6.66 -1.49 -2.28
CA VAL A 18 -6.81 -2.33 -3.48
C VAL A 18 -8.02 -1.91 -4.31
N GLN A 19 -9.11 -1.51 -3.67
CA GLN A 19 -10.30 -0.96 -4.33
C GLN A 19 -10.11 0.46 -4.90
N GLY A 20 -8.97 1.10 -4.66
CA GLY A 20 -8.71 2.49 -5.09
C GLY A 20 -9.51 3.55 -4.33
N LYS A 21 -10.20 3.18 -3.24
CA LYS A 21 -10.96 4.10 -2.37
C LYS A 21 -10.05 4.89 -1.42
N LEU A 22 -8.82 4.42 -1.20
CA LEU A 22 -7.83 5.06 -0.36
C LEU A 22 -6.48 5.08 -1.06
N ASP A 23 -5.90 6.26 -1.23
CA ASP A 23 -4.55 6.38 -1.78
C ASP A 23 -3.51 5.81 -0.79
N PRO A 24 -2.59 4.93 -1.24
CA PRO A 24 -1.61 4.30 -0.36
C PRO A 24 -0.64 5.31 0.26
N MET A 25 -0.31 6.40 -0.44
CA MET A 25 0.54 7.47 0.11
C MET A 25 -0.18 8.20 1.23
N GLN A 26 -1.45 8.54 1.02
CA GLN A 26 -2.28 9.13 2.06
C GLN A 26 -2.43 8.19 3.27
N ALA A 27 -2.63 6.88 3.05
CA ALA A 27 -2.71 5.90 4.12
C ALA A 27 -1.41 5.85 4.95
N MET A 28 -0.25 5.95 4.31
CA MET A 28 1.05 6.02 5.00
C MET A 28 1.22 7.33 5.77
N MET A 29 0.92 8.48 5.16
CA MET A 29 1.07 9.80 5.79
C MET A 29 0.13 9.99 7.00
N THR A 30 -1.09 9.46 6.90
CA THR A 30 -2.09 9.48 7.98
C THR A 30 -1.89 8.37 9.02
N ARG A 31 -0.83 7.57 8.91
CA ARG A 31 -0.51 6.42 9.79
C ARG A 31 -1.58 5.32 9.82
N GLN A 32 -2.51 5.31 8.87
CA GLN A 32 -3.45 4.20 8.68
C GLN A 32 -2.74 2.94 8.17
N LEU A 33 -1.65 3.13 7.40
CA LEU A 33 -0.73 2.09 6.98
C LEU A 33 0.62 2.29 7.66
N LYS A 34 0.96 1.42 8.62
CA LYS A 34 2.25 1.44 9.29
C LYS A 34 3.29 0.79 8.39
N VAL A 35 4.35 1.54 8.10
CA VAL A 35 5.50 1.05 7.34
C VAL A 35 6.71 1.05 8.25
N THR A 36 7.37 -0.11 8.35
CA THR A 36 8.69 -0.24 8.99
C THR A 36 9.73 -0.36 7.89
N GLY A 37 10.61 0.62 7.76
CA GLY A 37 11.63 0.69 6.71
C GLY A 37 12.01 2.14 6.40
N ASN A 38 12.81 2.35 5.34
CA ASN A 38 13.22 3.70 4.92
C ASN A 38 12.08 4.43 4.17
N MET A 39 11.33 5.26 4.89
CA MET A 39 10.23 6.04 4.32
C MET A 39 10.68 7.01 3.23
N VAL A 40 11.86 7.62 3.36
CA VAL A 40 12.38 8.57 2.35
C VAL A 40 12.58 7.86 1.00
N TYR A 41 13.08 6.62 1.03
CA TYR A 41 13.20 5.80 -0.17
C TYR A 41 11.84 5.54 -0.81
N MET A 42 10.82 5.21 -0.01
CA MET A 42 9.47 4.95 -0.53
C MET A 42 8.84 6.21 -1.15
N MET A 43 8.99 7.36 -0.49
CA MET A 43 8.50 8.65 -0.96
C MET A 43 9.22 9.17 -2.21
N ARG A 44 10.49 8.78 -2.44
CA ARG A 44 11.18 9.08 -3.71
C ARG A 44 10.72 8.21 -4.87
N ASN A 45 10.13 7.05 -4.56
CA ASN A 45 9.70 6.04 -5.53
C ASN A 45 8.17 5.89 -5.57
N VAL A 46 7.43 7.00 -5.40
CA VAL A 46 5.95 7.02 -5.44
C VAL A 46 5.35 6.27 -6.63
N PRO A 47 5.85 6.45 -7.88
CA PRO A 47 5.27 5.76 -9.03
C PRO A 47 5.34 4.24 -8.90
N THR A 48 6.39 3.71 -8.26
CA THR A 48 6.56 2.27 -8.00
C THR A 48 5.54 1.77 -6.99
N VAL A 49 5.27 2.53 -5.93
CA VAL A 49 4.25 2.19 -4.92
C VAL A 49 2.86 2.16 -5.56
N LEU A 50 2.52 3.18 -6.35
CA LEU A 50 1.24 3.23 -7.05
C LEU A 50 1.08 2.09 -8.07
N ARG A 51 2.15 1.75 -8.80
CA ARG A 51 2.14 0.62 -9.73
C ARG A 51 1.96 -0.71 -8.98
N PHE A 52 2.57 -0.86 -7.81
CA PHE A 52 2.38 -2.05 -6.98
C PHE A 52 0.91 -2.25 -6.61
N VAL A 53 0.22 -1.19 -6.15
CA VAL A 53 -1.22 -1.26 -5.85
C VAL A 53 -2.05 -1.58 -7.10
N LYS A 54 -1.72 -0.96 -8.24
CA LYS A 54 -2.37 -1.28 -9.53
C LYS A 54 -2.14 -2.72 -9.98
N CYS A 55 -1.02 -3.34 -9.62
CA CYS A 55 -0.79 -4.76 -9.89
C CYS A 55 -1.66 -5.63 -8.97
N THR A 56 -1.80 -5.28 -7.69
CA THR A 56 -2.65 -6.01 -6.76
C THR A 56 -4.14 -5.92 -7.10
N SER A 57 -4.59 -4.80 -7.68
CA SER A 57 -5.99 -4.62 -8.09
C SER A 57 -6.38 -5.38 -9.36
N LYS A 58 -5.41 -5.87 -10.14
CA LYS A 58 -5.67 -6.69 -11.34
C LYS A 58 -5.95 -8.15 -11.04
N ILE A 59 -5.75 -8.56 -9.78
CA ILE A 59 -6.01 -9.93 -9.37
C ILE A 59 -7.52 -10.04 -9.17
N ASP A 60 -8.16 -10.93 -9.94
CA ASP A 60 -9.57 -11.28 -9.74
C ASP A 60 -9.75 -11.77 -8.30
N SER A 61 -10.41 -10.94 -7.51
CA SER A 61 -10.70 -11.20 -6.11
C SER A 61 -12.11 -10.71 -5.82
N GLU A 62 -12.71 -11.20 -4.75
CA GLU A 62 -14.02 -10.74 -4.26
C GLU A 62 -14.04 -9.23 -3.91
N PHE A 63 -12.87 -8.59 -3.93
CA PHE A 63 -12.65 -7.18 -3.64
C PHE A 63 -12.21 -6.38 -4.86
N ALA A 64 -12.10 -6.99 -6.04
CA ALA A 64 -11.88 -6.28 -7.30
C ALA A 64 -13.08 -5.36 -7.56
N ALA A 65 -12.80 -4.10 -7.89
CA ALA A 65 -13.82 -3.11 -8.22
C ALA A 65 -14.21 -3.21 -9.70
#